data_AF-A0A1X2HCQ3-F1
#
_entry.id   AF-A0A1X2HCQ3-F1
#
_cell.length_a   1.000
_cell.length_b   1.000
_cell.length_c   1.000
_cell.angle_alpha   90.00
_cell.angle_beta   90.00
_cell.angle_gamma   90.00
#
_symmetry.space_group_name_H-M   'P 1'
#
loop_
_entity.id
_entity.type
_entity.pdbx_description
1 polymer ?
#
loop_
_entity_poly.entity_id
_entity_poly.type
_entity_poly.pdbx_seq_one_letter_code
_entity_poly.pdbx_strand_id
1 'polypeptide(L)' 'TFFPVSPTRGFTYIYLNTNKRLPTKELRRKFRQLDINTNRLLDIHYPTRNVIATLIHNDFEQEFLHQLSTFGITPIED' A
#
# COMPACT_ATOMS: atom_id res chain seq x y z
N THR A 1 -13.01 0.52 -25.36
CA THR A 1 -11.80 0.11 -26.10
C THR A 1 -10.75 -0.28 -25.09
N PHE A 2 -10.12 -1.45 -25.22
CA PHE A 2 -9.06 -1.91 -24.31
C PHE A 2 -7.75 -1.19 -24.67
N PHE A 3 -7.14 -0.49 -23.72
CA PHE A 3 -5.82 0.11 -23.90
C PHE A 3 -4.75 -0.88 -23.45
N PRO A 4 -3.59 -0.95 -24.13
CA PRO A 4 -2.50 -1.80 -23.69
C PRO A 4 -2.06 -1.37 -22.29
N VAL A 5 -2.03 -2.32 -21.35
CA VAL A 5 -1.59 -2.05 -19.98
C VAL A 5 -0.09 -1.69 -19.96
N SER A 6 0.34 -0.97 -18.91
CA SER A 6 1.67 -0.36 -18.80
C SER A 6 2.82 -1.34 -19.05
N PRO A 7 4.03 -0.87 -19.41
CA PRO A 7 5.20 -1.72 -19.58
C PRO A 7 5.56 -2.49 -18.30
N THR A 8 5.26 -1.91 -17.14
CA THR A 8 5.48 -2.43 -15.79
C THR A 8 4.27 -3.23 -15.31
N ARG A 9 3.90 -4.30 -16.06
CA ARG A 9 2.77 -5.23 -15.75
C ARG A 9 2.96 -6.06 -14.48
N GLY A 10 3.59 -5.51 -13.45
CA GLY A 10 3.88 -6.16 -12.20
C GLY A 10 3.01 -5.67 -11.06
N PHE A 11 3.15 -6.38 -9.96
CA PHE A 11 2.66 -6.00 -8.66
C PHE A 11 3.82 -6.07 -7.69
N THR A 12 3.81 -5.19 -6.71
CA THR A 12 4.83 -5.13 -5.68
C THR A 12 4.19 -5.12 -4.31
N TYR A 13 4.88 -5.73 -3.35
CA TYR A 13 4.53 -5.65 -1.94
C TYR A 13 5.27 -4.49 -1.32
N ILE A 14 4.53 -3.60 -0.66
CA ILE A 14 5.09 -2.57 0.21
C ILE A 14 4.81 -2.95 1.65
N TYR A 15 5.88 -3.05 2.44
CA TYR A 15 5.82 -3.41 3.85
C TYR A 15 5.86 -2.15 4.72
N LEU A 16 4.94 -2.07 5.68
CA LEU A 16 4.85 -0.95 6.61
C LEU A 16 4.88 -1.44 8.04
N ASN A 17 5.62 -0.74 8.90
CA ASN A 17 5.61 -1.00 10.34
C ASN A 17 4.29 -0.55 10.97
N THR A 18 3.83 -1.31 11.95
CA THR A 18 2.67 -0.94 12.76
C THR A 18 2.76 -1.45 14.19
N ASN A 19 2.38 -0.60 15.14
CA ASN A 19 2.44 -0.94 16.56
C ASN A 19 1.35 -1.93 16.99
N LYS A 20 0.24 -1.98 16.24
CA LYS A 20 -0.88 -2.87 16.56
C LYS A 20 -1.56 -3.38 15.30
N ARG A 21 -1.97 -4.64 15.33
CA ARG A 21 -2.84 -5.21 14.32
C ARG A 21 -4.20 -4.52 14.39
N LEU A 22 -4.61 -3.93 13.27
CA LEU A 22 -5.91 -3.33 13.10
C LEU A 22 -6.79 -4.25 12.24
N PRO A 23 -8.11 -4.29 12.45
CA PRO A 23 -9.01 -4.90 11.49
C PRO A 23 -8.83 -4.26 10.11
N THR A 24 -8.92 -5.05 9.03
CA THR A 24 -8.68 -4.55 7.66
C THR A 24 -9.54 -3.35 7.30
N LYS A 25 -10.79 -3.28 7.80
CA LYS A 25 -11.68 -2.13 7.60
C LYS A 25 -11.14 -0.84 8.23
N GLU A 26 -10.62 -0.95 9.44
CA GLU A 26 -9.99 0.17 10.16
C GLU A 26 -8.72 0.64 9.46
N LEU A 27 -7.91 -0.31 9.00
CA LEU A 27 -6.70 -0.01 8.24
C LEU A 27 -7.00 0.69 6.92
N ARG A 28 -7.99 0.20 6.15
CA ARG A 28 -8.48 0.88 4.94
C ARG A 28 -9.01 2.29 5.25
N ARG A 29 -9.72 2.47 6.37
CA ARG A 29 -10.18 3.81 6.81
C ARG A 29 -8.99 4.74 7.07
N LYS A 30 -7.94 4.26 7.73
CA LYS A 30 -6.71 5.04 7.95
C LYS A 30 -6.02 5.40 6.65
N PHE A 31 -5.86 4.47 5.73
CA PHE A 31 -5.30 4.77 4.42
C PHE A 31 -6.09 5.87 3.69
N ARG A 32 -7.43 5.83 3.73
CA ARG A 32 -8.27 6.91 3.16
C ARG A 32 -8.05 8.26 3.85
N GLN A 33 -7.78 8.28 5.15
CA GLN A 33 -7.46 9.51 5.88
C GLN A 33 -6.09 10.09 5.50
N LEU A 34 -5.19 9.24 5.00
CA LEU A 34 -3.90 9.62 4.44
C LEU A 34 -3.99 9.96 2.93
N ASP A 35 -5.20 10.19 2.42
CA ASP A 35 -5.50 10.44 1.01
C ASP A 35 -5.06 9.30 0.06
N ILE A 36 -4.79 8.11 0.60
CA ILE A 36 -4.41 6.93 -0.19
C ILE A 36 -5.68 6.31 -0.77
N ASN A 37 -5.69 6.16 -2.10
CA ASN A 37 -6.78 5.51 -2.79
C ASN A 37 -6.80 3.99 -2.55
N THR A 38 -7.56 3.57 -1.53
CA THR A 38 -7.71 2.15 -1.16
C THR A 38 -8.30 1.24 -2.24
N ASN A 39 -8.87 1.78 -3.32
CA ASN A 39 -9.36 0.98 -4.45
C ASN A 39 -8.20 0.51 -5.34
N ARG A 40 -7.03 1.16 -5.26
CA ARG A 40 -5.80 0.77 -5.97
C ARG A 40 -4.96 -0.24 -5.17
N LEU A 41 -5.31 -0.46 -3.89
CA LEU A 41 -4.70 -1.49 -3.05
C LEU A 41 -5.39 -2.83 -3.32
N LEU A 42 -4.64 -3.77 -3.88
CA LEU A 42 -5.15 -5.07 -4.31
C LEU A 42 -5.37 -5.99 -3.11
N ASP A 43 -4.43 -5.98 -2.18
CA ASP A 43 -4.51 -6.75 -0.96
C ASP A 43 -3.83 -6.02 0.20
N ILE A 44 -4.30 -6.29 1.42
CA ILE A 44 -3.72 -5.79 2.66
C ILE A 44 -3.80 -6.89 3.71
N HIS A 45 -2.65 -7.40 4.12
CA HIS A 45 -2.57 -8.45 5.13
C HIS A 45 -1.39 -8.24 6.08
N TYR A 46 -1.29 -9.12 7.07
CA TYR A 46 -0.25 -9.10 8.11
C TYR A 46 0.63 -10.33 7.96
N PRO A 47 1.78 -10.25 7.26
CA PRO A 47 2.65 -11.41 7.07
C PRO A 47 3.32 -11.84 8.38
N THR A 48 3.65 -10.88 9.25
CA THR A 48 4.24 -11.11 10.57
C THR A 48 3.71 -10.11 11.60
N ARG A 49 4.15 -10.25 12.85
CA ARG A 49 3.80 -9.33 13.92
C ARG A 49 4.32 -7.94 13.59
N ASN A 50 3.47 -6.94 13.75
CA ASN A 50 3.80 -5.52 13.57
C ASN A 50 4.17 -5.10 12.15
N VAL A 51 3.91 -5.92 11.13
CA VAL A 51 4.14 -5.58 9.72
C VAL A 51 2.84 -5.69 8.95
N ILE A 52 2.57 -4.69 8.11
CA ILE A 52 1.48 -4.67 7.13
C ILE A 52 2.11 -4.88 5.76
N ALA A 53 1.65 -5.89 5.03
CA ALA A 53 1.96 -6.04 3.61
C ALA A 53 0.81 -5.47 2.79
N THR A 54 1.15 -4.58 1.86
CA THR A 54 0.20 -3.95 0.95
C THR A 54 0.58 -4.31 -0.48
N LEU A 55 -0.29 -5.03 -1.19
CA LEU A 55 -0.08 -5.38 -2.59
C LEU A 55 -0.63 -4.27 -3.49
N ILE A 56 0.22 -3.71 -4.34
CA ILE A 56 -0.13 -2.62 -5.25
C ILE A 56 0.38 -2.87 -6.67
N HIS A 57 -0.24 -2.21 -7.65
CA HIS A 57 0.31 -2.12 -9.00
C HIS A 57 1.59 -1.28 -9.00
N ASN A 58 2.57 -1.67 -9.80
CA ASN A 58 3.83 -0.93 -9.93
C ASN A 58 3.60 0.53 -10.40
N ASP A 59 2.60 0.75 -11.27
CA ASP A 59 2.22 2.10 -11.72
C ASP A 59 1.71 3.00 -10.57
N PHE A 60 1.30 2.43 -9.44
CA PHE A 60 0.87 3.15 -8.24
C PHE A 60 1.99 3.30 -7.20
N GLU A 61 3.09 2.56 -7.32
CA GLU A 61 4.14 2.50 -6.31
C GLU A 61 4.72 3.87 -5.97
N GLN A 62 5.14 4.62 -6.99
CA GLN A 62 5.71 5.96 -6.81
C GLN A 62 4.75 6.92 -6.09
N GLU A 63 3.47 6.91 -6.47
CA GLU A 63 2.43 7.74 -5.86
C GLU A 63 2.16 7.31 -4.41
N PHE A 64 2.05 6.01 -4.16
CA PHE A 64 1.85 5.46 -2.84
C PHE A 64 3.01 5.80 -1.88
N LEU A 65 4.26 5.65 -2.35
CA LEU A 65 5.46 6.02 -1.59
C LEU A 65 5.51 7.53 -1.30
N HIS A 66 5.15 8.37 -2.28
CA HIS A 66 5.07 9.81 -2.09
C HIS A 66 4.03 10.19 -1.02
N GLN A 67 2.84 9.60 -1.07
CA GLN A 67 1.80 9.81 -0.08
C GLN A 67 2.27 9.40 1.32
N LEU A 68 2.87 8.22 1.47
CA LEU A 68 3.44 7.77 2.74
C LEU A 68 4.50 8.73 3.29
N SER A 69 5.39 9.22 2.42
CA SER A 69 6.46 10.15 2.80
C SER A 69 5.92 11.49 3.32
N THR A 70 4.78 11.95 2.80
CA THR A 70 4.09 13.17 3.25
C THR A 70 3.64 13.07 4.71
N PHE A 71 3.36 11.85 5.18
CA PHE A 71 2.99 11.57 6.57
C PHE A 71 4.16 11.04 7.42
N GLY A 72 5.40 11.09 6.89
CA GLY A 72 6.59 10.61 7.58
C GLY A 72 6.62 9.08 7.79
N ILE A 73 5.87 8.33 6.97
CA ILE A 73 5.84 6.87 7.04
C ILE A 73 6.90 6.33 6.06
N THR A 74 7.89 5.64 6.60
CA THR A 74 8.92 4.95 5.80
C THR A 74 8.55 3.47 5.65
N PRO A 75 8.48 2.94 4.42
CA PRO A 75 8.40 1.51 4.20
C PRO A 75 9.60 0.77 4.79
N ILE A 76 9.40 -0.51 5.07
CA ILE A 76 10.45 -1.44 5.45
C ILE A 76 11.07 -1.97 4.16
N GLU A 77 12.39 -1.86 4.04
CA GLU A 77 13.14 -2.55 2.98
C GLU A 77 13.39 -4.00 3.41
N ASP A 78 13.25 -4.95 2.47
CA ASP A 78 13.64 -6.36 2.66
C ASP A 78 15.17 -6.50 2.76
#